data_AF-A0A9Q3WL33-F1
#
_entry.id   AF-A0A9Q3WL33-F1
#
_cell.length_a   1.000
_cell.length_b   1.000
_cell.length_c   1.000
_cell.angle_alpha   90.00
_cell.angle_beta   90.00
_cell.angle_gamma   90.00
#
_symmetry.space_group_name_H-M   'P 1'
#
loop_
_entity.id
_entity.type
_entity.pdbx_description
1 polymer ?
#
loop_
_entity_poly.entity_id
_entity_poly.type
_entity_poly.pdbx_seq_one_letter_code
_entity_poly.pdbx_strand_id
1 'polypeptide(L)'
;MSNLLAELAAGSGEEAAAVYRVREEIGASAAAVCDHDKVIAPLAAGARHASGGGAGREAVVNAGNAIESFLNWYRNERGHSVGGAHGLNAKVESLRGAGHLPPKLVNASKYLGHIRNAADHGVDADIGTSWNISDATGRNYVFVAAQFIRSVVDFHEGRFEM
;
A
#
# COMPACT_ATOMS: atom_id res chain seq x y z
N MET A 1 33.77 16.28 2.67
CA MET A 1 33.38 15.69 1.37
C MET A 1 33.05 14.25 1.66
N SER A 2 31.78 13.86 1.56
CA SER A 2 31.33 12.51 1.88
C SER A 2 31.74 11.55 0.75
N ASN A 3 32.10 10.31 1.09
CA ASN A 3 32.47 9.29 0.13
C ASN A 3 31.19 8.70 -0.47
N LEU A 4 31.00 8.83 -1.79
CA LEU A 4 29.84 8.30 -2.51
C LEU A 4 29.52 6.84 -2.16
N LEU A 5 30.56 5.98 -2.01
CA LEU A 5 30.35 4.59 -1.62
C LEU A 5 29.75 4.44 -0.21
N ALA A 6 30.10 5.33 0.72
CA ALA A 6 29.54 5.33 2.06
C ALA A 6 28.07 5.79 2.08
N GLU A 7 27.70 6.75 1.24
CA GLU A 7 26.31 7.19 1.07
C GLU A 7 25.44 6.08 0.48
N LEU A 8 25.95 5.40 -0.56
CA LEU A 8 25.25 4.26 -1.17
C LEU A 8 25.07 3.11 -0.17
N ALA A 9 26.08 2.82 0.65
CA ALA A 9 26.01 1.80 1.68
C ALA A 9 24.99 2.13 2.77
N ALA A 10 24.95 3.39 3.23
CA ALA A 10 23.97 3.86 4.20
C ALA A 10 22.54 3.76 3.66
N GLY A 11 22.31 4.25 2.43
CA GLY A 11 21.00 4.15 1.77
C GLY A 11 20.53 2.71 1.58
N SER A 12 21.45 1.80 1.24
CA SER A 12 21.17 0.37 1.12
C SER A 12 20.79 -0.25 2.48
N GLY A 13 21.45 0.17 3.56
CA GLY A 13 21.14 -0.26 4.92
C GLY A 13 19.76 0.20 5.39
N GLU A 14 19.38 1.45 5.09
CA GLU A 14 18.05 1.99 5.39
C GLU A 14 16.94 1.24 4.62
N GLU A 15 17.21 0.89 3.36
CA GLU A 15 16.28 0.10 2.55
C GLU A 15 16.07 -1.31 3.13
N ALA A 16 17.15 -2.01 3.47
CA ALA A 16 17.07 -3.33 4.08
C ALA A 16 16.31 -3.31 5.41
N ALA A 17 16.54 -2.29 6.24
CA ALA A 17 15.82 -2.10 7.50
C ALA A 17 14.33 -1.82 7.28
N ALA A 18 13.98 -1.01 6.28
CA ALA A 18 12.58 -0.72 5.93
C ALA A 18 11.85 -1.98 5.43
N VAL A 19 12.51 -2.77 4.56
CA VAL A 19 11.98 -4.08 4.09
C VAL A 19 11.72 -5.02 5.26
N TYR A 20 12.67 -5.13 6.19
CA TYR A 20 12.53 -5.98 7.37
C TYR A 20 11.31 -5.56 8.21
N ARG A 21 11.18 -4.27 8.53
CA ARG A 21 10.06 -3.74 9.32
C ARG A 21 8.71 -3.94 8.64
N VAL A 22 8.64 -3.74 7.32
CA VAL A 22 7.42 -4.00 6.56
C VAL A 22 7.00 -5.45 6.66
N ARG A 23 7.95 -6.40 6.55
CA ARG A 23 7.66 -7.84 6.69
C ARG A 23 7.17 -8.20 8.09
N GLU A 24 7.73 -7.58 9.13
CA GLU A 24 7.22 -7.73 10.50
C GLU A 24 5.79 -7.19 10.64
N GLU A 25 5.55 -5.99 10.11
CA GLU A 25 4.28 -5.27 10.24
C GLU A 25 3.12 -5.99 9.55
N ILE A 26 3.32 -6.49 8.32
CA ILE A 26 2.30 -7.25 7.58
C ILE A 26 2.13 -8.68 8.13
N GLY A 27 3.07 -9.15 8.94
CA GLY A 27 3.07 -10.48 9.53
C GLY A 27 3.55 -11.60 8.60
N ALA A 28 3.89 -12.75 9.20
CA ALA A 28 4.56 -13.86 8.52
C ALA A 28 3.77 -14.43 7.33
N SER A 29 2.45 -14.63 7.48
CA SER A 29 1.58 -15.14 6.42
C SER A 29 1.59 -14.21 5.19
N ALA A 30 1.35 -12.92 5.40
CA ALA A 30 1.36 -11.96 4.29
C ALA A 30 2.75 -11.81 3.68
N ALA A 31 3.81 -11.80 4.50
CA ALA A 31 5.19 -11.70 4.04
C ALA A 31 5.64 -12.92 3.21
N ALA A 32 5.03 -14.09 3.40
CA ALA A 32 5.32 -15.30 2.65
C ALA A 32 4.70 -15.30 1.24
N VAL A 33 3.55 -14.64 1.06
CA VAL A 33 2.82 -14.62 -0.22
C VAL A 33 3.04 -13.36 -1.04
N CYS A 34 3.45 -12.26 -0.40
CA CYS A 34 3.68 -10.99 -1.09
C CYS A 34 4.95 -11.01 -1.93
N ASP A 35 4.80 -10.68 -3.22
CA ASP A 35 5.91 -10.44 -4.16
C ASP A 35 6.85 -9.35 -3.61
N HIS A 36 8.14 -9.65 -3.55
CA HIS A 36 9.12 -8.74 -2.97
C HIS A 36 9.22 -7.43 -3.76
N ASP A 37 9.33 -7.50 -5.08
CA ASP A 37 9.60 -6.35 -5.94
C ASP A 37 8.34 -5.51 -6.16
N LYS A 38 7.16 -6.14 -6.14
CA LYS A 38 5.89 -5.47 -6.43
C LYS A 38 5.12 -5.00 -5.20
N VAL A 39 5.34 -5.63 -4.05
CA VAL A 39 4.58 -5.32 -2.82
C VAL A 39 5.51 -4.87 -1.70
N ILE A 40 6.51 -5.67 -1.34
CA ILE A 40 7.36 -5.38 -0.17
C ILE A 40 8.25 -4.15 -0.40
N ALA A 41 8.98 -4.11 -1.51
CA ALA A 41 9.90 -3.02 -1.82
C ALA A 41 9.16 -1.68 -2.02
N PRO A 42 8.01 -1.60 -2.73
CA PRO A 42 7.24 -0.36 -2.81
C PRO A 42 6.65 0.07 -1.46
N LEU A 43 6.18 -0.87 -0.63
CA LEU A 43 5.70 -0.53 0.71
C LEU A 43 6.84 -0.01 1.61
N ALA A 44 8.04 -0.60 1.50
CA ALA A 44 9.24 -0.13 2.20
C ALA A 44 9.71 1.24 1.70
N ALA A 45 9.65 1.50 0.39
CA ALA A 45 9.90 2.82 -0.18
C ALA A 45 8.91 3.86 0.38
N GLY A 46 7.62 3.50 0.43
CA GLY A 46 6.59 4.32 1.06
C GLY A 46 6.91 4.64 2.53
N ALA A 47 7.33 3.65 3.31
CA ALA A 47 7.74 3.82 4.70
C ALA A 47 8.95 4.78 4.84
N ARG A 48 9.96 4.66 3.97
CA ARG A 48 11.11 5.57 3.98
C ARG A 48 10.71 7.01 3.68
N HIS A 49 9.90 7.24 2.65
CA HIS A 49 9.37 8.57 2.35
C HIS A 49 8.55 9.15 3.52
N ALA A 50 7.74 8.32 4.18
CA ALA A 50 6.95 8.73 5.33
C ALA A 50 7.81 9.10 6.56
N SER A 51 8.99 8.47 6.70
CA SER A 51 9.96 8.76 7.77
C SER A 51 10.89 9.94 7.48
N GLY A 52 11.21 10.20 6.20
CA GLY A 52 12.14 11.27 5.81
C GLY A 52 11.55 12.68 5.94
N GLY A 53 10.21 12.80 5.94
CA GLY A 53 9.51 14.08 6.00
C GLY A 53 9.47 14.81 4.66
N GLY A 54 8.47 15.67 4.46
CA GLY A 54 8.25 16.41 3.22
C GLY A 54 7.87 15.57 2.00
N ALA A 55 7.57 14.28 2.18
CA ALA A 55 7.34 13.31 1.11
C ALA A 55 6.04 12.51 1.30
N GLY A 56 5.01 13.15 1.87
CA GLY A 56 3.70 12.52 2.13
C GLY A 56 3.03 11.97 0.87
N ARG A 57 3.14 12.68 -0.26
CA ARG A 57 2.58 12.23 -1.56
C ARG A 57 3.29 10.97 -2.04
N GLU A 58 4.62 10.96 -2.02
CA GLU A 58 5.46 9.84 -2.43
C GLU A 58 5.21 8.62 -1.54
N ALA A 59 4.99 8.82 -0.24
CA ALA A 59 4.61 7.75 0.68
C ALA A 59 3.30 7.07 0.24
N VAL A 60 2.27 7.85 -0.08
CA VAL A 60 0.97 7.34 -0.57
C VAL A 60 1.11 6.66 -1.94
N VAL A 61 1.89 7.24 -2.85
CA VAL A 61 2.06 6.67 -4.20
C VAL A 61 2.78 5.32 -4.12
N ASN A 62 3.84 5.20 -3.35
CA ASN A 62 4.57 3.94 -3.25
C ASN A 62 3.75 2.85 -2.54
N ALA A 63 3.10 3.17 -1.42
CA ALA A 63 2.24 2.22 -0.71
C ALA A 63 0.98 1.84 -1.51
N GLY A 64 0.38 2.78 -2.26
CA GLY A 64 -0.77 2.49 -3.12
C GLY A 64 -0.40 1.53 -4.26
N ASN A 65 0.79 1.67 -4.84
CA ASN A 65 1.29 0.74 -5.86
C ASN A 65 1.47 -0.68 -5.29
N ALA A 66 1.92 -0.79 -4.03
CA ALA A 66 2.03 -2.06 -3.33
C ALA A 66 0.65 -2.72 -3.15
N ILE A 67 -0.35 -1.98 -2.67
CA ILE A 67 -1.72 -2.50 -2.50
C ILE A 67 -2.29 -2.94 -3.85
N GLU A 68 -2.11 -2.14 -4.90
CA GLU A 68 -2.63 -2.46 -6.22
C GLU A 68 -2.01 -3.72 -6.82
N SER A 69 -0.72 -3.95 -6.57
CA SER A 69 -0.02 -5.17 -6.96
C SER A 69 -0.45 -6.37 -6.13
N PHE A 70 -0.64 -6.17 -4.82
CA PHE A 70 -1.19 -7.19 -3.93
C PHE A 70 -2.60 -7.62 -4.34
N LEU A 71 -3.50 -6.68 -4.66
CA LEU A 71 -4.85 -7.00 -5.13
C LEU A 71 -4.84 -7.74 -6.48
N ASN A 72 -3.84 -7.47 -7.34
CA ASN A 72 -3.64 -8.23 -8.57
C ASN A 72 -3.16 -9.67 -8.29
N TRP A 73 -2.33 -9.89 -7.26
CA TRP A 73 -2.02 -11.24 -6.81
C TRP A 73 -3.27 -11.91 -6.22
N TYR A 74 -3.98 -11.24 -5.32
CA TYR A 74 -5.12 -11.80 -4.61
C TYR A 74 -6.25 -12.22 -5.55
N ARG A 75 -6.58 -11.41 -6.56
CA ARG A 75 -7.59 -11.81 -7.56
C ARG A 75 -7.17 -13.07 -8.33
N ASN A 76 -5.88 -13.20 -8.66
CA ASN A 76 -5.38 -14.35 -9.42
C ASN A 76 -5.45 -15.61 -8.56
N GLU A 77 -5.12 -15.49 -7.27
CA GLU A 77 -5.28 -16.55 -6.26
C GLU A 77 -6.74 -17.02 -6.15
N ARG A 78 -7.70 -16.11 -6.34
CA ARG A 78 -9.14 -16.42 -6.36
C ARG A 78 -9.67 -16.88 -7.72
N GLY A 79 -8.82 -16.96 -8.75
CA GLY A 79 -9.25 -17.27 -10.12
C GLY A 79 -10.18 -16.21 -10.73
N HIS A 80 -10.14 -14.96 -10.23
CA HIS A 80 -11.02 -13.88 -10.64
C HIS A 80 -10.31 -12.88 -11.57
N SER A 81 -10.93 -12.61 -12.73
CA SER A 81 -10.46 -11.58 -13.65
C SER A 81 -11.09 -10.23 -13.31
N VAL A 82 -10.29 -9.18 -13.26
CA VAL A 82 -10.76 -7.79 -13.07
C VAL A 82 -10.55 -6.94 -14.32
N GLY A 83 -10.72 -7.54 -15.51
CA GLY A 83 -10.62 -6.83 -16.79
C GLY A 83 -11.38 -5.51 -16.76
N GLY A 84 -10.65 -4.39 -16.93
CA GLY A 84 -11.21 -3.02 -16.90
C GLY A 84 -11.19 -2.29 -15.56
N ALA A 85 -10.81 -2.93 -14.44
CA ALA A 85 -10.69 -2.26 -13.15
C ALA A 85 -9.35 -1.53 -13.01
N HIS A 86 -9.39 -0.19 -13.07
CA HIS A 86 -8.22 0.68 -12.92
C HIS A 86 -8.19 1.32 -11.52
N GLY A 87 -7.04 1.20 -10.84
CA GLY A 87 -6.84 1.74 -9.50
C GLY A 87 -7.37 0.86 -8.36
N LEU A 88 -6.99 1.23 -7.13
CA LEU A 88 -7.31 0.51 -5.90
C LEU A 88 -8.82 0.30 -5.70
N ASN A 89 -9.62 1.37 -5.79
CA ASN A 89 -11.06 1.32 -5.53
C ASN A 89 -11.77 0.34 -6.48
N ALA A 90 -11.51 0.43 -7.79
CA ALA A 90 -12.15 -0.44 -8.76
C ALA A 90 -11.80 -1.93 -8.54
N LYS A 91 -10.56 -2.22 -8.14
CA LYS A 91 -10.11 -3.59 -7.84
C LYS A 91 -10.81 -4.17 -6.61
N VAL A 92 -10.91 -3.39 -5.53
CA VAL A 92 -11.63 -3.82 -4.32
C VAL A 92 -13.10 -4.06 -4.60
N GLU A 93 -13.75 -3.15 -5.33
CA GLU A 93 -15.17 -3.28 -5.69
C GLU A 93 -15.44 -4.51 -6.57
N SER A 94 -14.52 -4.81 -7.51
CA SER A 94 -14.60 -6.03 -8.32
C SER A 94 -14.50 -7.30 -7.46
N LEU A 95 -13.55 -7.35 -6.54
CA LEU A 95 -13.40 -8.48 -5.60
C LEU A 95 -14.60 -8.62 -4.66
N ARG A 96 -15.21 -7.51 -4.23
CA ARG A 96 -16.47 -7.53 -3.47
C ARG A 96 -17.60 -8.13 -4.31
N GLY A 97 -17.75 -7.70 -5.56
CA GLY A 97 -18.78 -8.19 -6.47
C GLY A 97 -18.68 -9.71 -6.70
N ALA A 98 -17.48 -10.26 -6.69
CA ALA A 98 -17.20 -11.70 -6.77
C ALA A 98 -17.29 -12.45 -5.43
N GLY A 99 -17.63 -11.77 -4.33
CA GLY A 99 -17.72 -12.37 -2.99
C GLY A 99 -16.37 -12.77 -2.39
N HIS A 100 -15.27 -12.15 -2.85
CA HIS A 100 -13.92 -12.45 -2.36
C HIS A 100 -13.44 -11.48 -1.27
N LEU A 101 -14.13 -10.36 -1.06
CA LEU A 101 -13.87 -9.46 0.06
C LEU A 101 -15.16 -9.19 0.85
N PRO A 102 -15.14 -9.32 2.18
CA PRO A 102 -16.26 -9.00 3.03
C PRO A 102 -16.45 -7.47 3.16
N PRO A 103 -17.66 -7.01 3.52
CA PRO A 103 -17.94 -5.57 3.65
C PRO A 103 -17.00 -4.81 4.58
N LYS A 104 -16.48 -5.45 5.64
CA LYS A 104 -15.56 -4.81 6.58
C LYS A 104 -14.23 -4.42 5.92
N LEU A 105 -13.61 -5.33 5.15
CA LEU A 105 -12.37 -5.04 4.43
C LEU A 105 -12.58 -4.01 3.32
N VAL A 106 -13.72 -4.07 2.62
CA VAL A 106 -14.07 -3.07 1.61
C VAL A 106 -14.21 -1.67 2.24
N ASN A 107 -14.85 -1.57 3.40
CA ASN A 107 -14.99 -0.28 4.08
C ASN A 107 -13.64 0.23 4.61
N ALA A 108 -12.78 -0.65 5.12
CA ALA A 108 -11.42 -0.28 5.53
C ALA A 108 -10.60 0.29 4.35
N SER A 109 -10.74 -0.30 3.15
CA SER A 109 -9.99 0.16 1.97
C SER A 109 -10.45 1.53 1.45
N LYS A 110 -11.62 2.05 1.86
CA LYS A 110 -12.11 3.37 1.39
C LYS A 110 -11.15 4.49 1.74
N TYR A 111 -10.58 4.45 2.96
CA TYR A 111 -9.53 5.39 3.35
C TYR A 111 -8.35 5.35 2.37
N LEU A 112 -7.85 4.15 2.08
CA LEU A 112 -6.72 3.94 1.16
C LEU A 112 -7.04 4.40 -0.27
N GLY A 113 -8.25 4.15 -0.74
CA GLY A 113 -8.68 4.56 -2.07
C GLY A 113 -8.82 6.07 -2.21
N HIS A 114 -9.47 6.74 -1.26
CA HIS A 114 -9.70 8.18 -1.34
C HIS A 114 -8.41 8.98 -1.17
N ILE A 115 -7.54 8.59 -0.23
CA ILE A 115 -6.24 9.26 -0.07
C ILE A 115 -5.34 9.01 -1.28
N ARG A 116 -5.37 7.81 -1.88
CA ARG A 116 -4.63 7.55 -3.12
C ARG A 116 -5.11 8.41 -4.27
N ASN A 117 -6.42 8.54 -4.45
CA ASN A 117 -7.00 9.39 -5.49
C ASN A 117 -6.59 10.86 -5.30
N ALA A 118 -6.59 11.36 -4.06
CA ALA A 118 -6.07 12.70 -3.76
C ALA A 118 -4.59 12.83 -4.10
N ALA A 119 -3.78 11.79 -3.85
CA ALA A 119 -2.38 11.78 -4.24
C ALA A 119 -2.17 11.68 -5.76
N ASP A 120 -2.98 10.95 -6.52
CA ASP A 120 -2.78 10.82 -7.98
C ASP A 120 -3.31 12.02 -8.75
N HIS A 121 -4.56 12.38 -8.49
CA HIS A 121 -5.34 13.28 -9.34
C HIS A 121 -5.57 14.65 -8.71
N GLY A 122 -5.36 14.79 -7.39
CA GLY A 122 -5.18 16.05 -6.66
C GLY A 122 -6.39 16.97 -6.62
N VAL A 123 -6.86 17.39 -7.80
CA VAL A 123 -7.87 18.42 -8.04
C VAL A 123 -9.21 17.96 -7.50
N ASP A 124 -9.65 18.69 -6.50
CA ASP A 124 -11.01 18.64 -5.99
C ASP A 124 -11.84 19.68 -6.73
N ALA A 125 -12.90 19.23 -7.40
CA ALA A 125 -13.75 20.08 -8.23
C ALA A 125 -14.52 21.12 -7.41
N ASP A 126 -14.80 20.84 -6.13
CA ASP A 126 -15.60 21.71 -5.28
C ASP A 126 -14.80 22.93 -4.79
N ILE A 127 -13.48 22.79 -4.67
CA ILE A 127 -12.56 23.87 -4.25
C ILE A 127 -11.64 24.36 -5.37
N GLY A 128 -11.68 23.73 -6.54
CA GLY A 128 -10.91 24.13 -7.73
C GLY A 128 -9.39 24.02 -7.58
N THR A 129 -8.90 23.27 -6.59
CA THR A 129 -7.46 23.12 -6.30
C THR A 129 -7.12 21.71 -5.85
N SER A 130 -5.83 21.39 -5.85
CA SER A 130 -5.35 20.09 -5.40
C SER A 130 -5.16 20.03 -3.89
N TRP A 131 -5.60 18.93 -3.27
CA TRP A 131 -5.20 18.61 -1.91
C TRP A 131 -3.72 18.24 -1.86
N ASN A 132 -2.98 18.84 -0.93
CA ASN A 132 -1.65 18.35 -0.60
C ASN A 132 -1.75 17.19 0.41
N ILE A 133 -0.85 16.22 0.29
CA ILE A 133 -0.75 15.12 1.25
C ILE A 133 0.21 15.50 2.36
N SER A 134 -0.30 15.67 3.57
CA SER A 134 0.55 15.92 4.74
C SER A 134 1.43 14.71 5.06
N ASP A 135 2.57 14.94 5.70
CA ASP A 135 3.44 13.84 6.16
C ASP A 135 2.74 12.90 7.15
N ALA A 136 1.85 13.44 7.99
CA ALA A 136 1.06 12.64 8.92
C ALA A 136 0.10 11.71 8.16
N THR A 137 -0.55 12.22 7.11
CA THR A 137 -1.39 11.42 6.21
C THR A 137 -0.57 10.34 5.51
N GLY A 138 0.62 10.67 5.00
CA GLY A 138 1.52 9.70 4.37
C GLY A 138 1.94 8.57 5.30
N ARG A 139 2.32 8.89 6.55
CA ARG A 139 2.64 7.88 7.59
C ARG A 139 1.45 6.97 7.89
N ASN A 140 0.28 7.55 8.14
CA ASN A 140 -0.93 6.79 8.42
C ASN A 140 -1.32 5.89 7.24
N TYR A 141 -1.16 6.39 6.01
CA TYR A 141 -1.45 5.63 4.81
C TYR A 141 -0.60 4.37 4.69
N VAL A 142 0.72 4.48 4.88
CA VAL A 142 1.64 3.33 4.82
C VAL A 142 1.28 2.28 5.87
N PHE A 143 0.98 2.72 7.10
CA PHE A 143 0.58 1.81 8.17
C PHE A 143 -0.74 1.10 7.86
N VAL A 144 -1.78 1.84 7.45
CA VAL A 144 -3.07 1.26 7.08
C VAL A 144 -2.96 0.35 5.86
N ALA A 145 -2.06 0.66 4.91
CA ALA A 145 -1.78 -0.19 3.75
C ALA A 145 -1.22 -1.56 4.17
N ALA A 146 -0.25 -1.56 5.09
CA ALA A 146 0.32 -2.78 5.65
C ALA A 146 -0.75 -3.62 6.37
N GLN A 147 -1.56 -2.98 7.23
CA GLN A 147 -2.63 -3.66 7.97
C GLN A 147 -3.74 -4.19 7.04
N PHE A 148 -4.07 -3.47 5.97
CA PHE A 148 -5.03 -3.94 4.98
C PHE A 148 -4.53 -5.20 4.25
N ILE A 149 -3.27 -5.22 3.82
CA ILE A 149 -2.66 -6.41 3.19
C ILE A 149 -2.72 -7.59 4.15
N ARG A 150 -2.29 -7.41 5.41
CA ARG A 150 -2.37 -8.43 6.45
C ARG A 150 -3.79 -8.96 6.61
N SER A 151 -4.76 -8.06 6.79
CA SER A 151 -6.15 -8.42 7.06
C SER A 151 -6.80 -9.21 5.92
N VAL A 152 -6.44 -8.89 4.66
CA VAL A 152 -6.92 -9.64 3.49
C VAL A 152 -6.33 -11.06 3.46
N VAL A 153 -5.04 -11.22 3.80
CA VAL A 153 -4.40 -12.53 3.90
C VAL A 153 -4.95 -13.33 5.07
N ASP A 154 -5.12 -12.71 6.24
CA ASP A 154 -5.73 -13.34 7.41
C ASP A 154 -7.13 -13.85 7.07
N PHE A 155 -7.97 -13.01 6.44
CA PHE A 155 -9.30 -13.43 5.98
C PHE A 155 -9.24 -14.61 5.00
N HIS A 156 -8.29 -14.60 4.07
CA HIS A 156 -8.08 -15.70 3.13
C HIS A 156 -7.73 -17.02 3.83
N GLU A 157 -6.96 -16.95 4.91
CA GLU A 157 -6.57 -18.09 5.74
C GLU A 157 -7.62 -18.46 6.81
N GLY A 158 -8.78 -17.79 6.83
CA GLY A 158 -9.87 -18.05 7.77
C GLY A 158 -9.69 -17.41 9.16
N ARG A 159 -8.75 -16.47 9.30
CA ARG A 159 -8.58 -15.62 10.49
C ARG A 159 -9.30 -14.28 10.29
N PHE A 160 -10.02 -13.82 11.31
CA PHE A 160 -10.87 -12.62 11.21
C PHE A 160 -10.32 -11.47 12.05
N GLU A 161 -9.11 -11.02 11.70
CA GLU A 161 -8.41 -9.91 12.35
C GLU A 161 -8.38 -8.67 11.43
N MET A 162 -8.37 -7.48 12.05
CA MET A 162 -8.18 -6.17 11.43
C MET A 162 -7.54 -5.21 12.42
#